data_AF-A0A6S7G8G6-F1
#
_entry.id   AF-A0A6S7G8G6-F1
#
_cell.length_a   1.000
_cell.length_b   1.000
_cell.length_c   1.000
_cell.angle_alpha   90.00
_cell.angle_beta   90.00
_cell.angle_gamma   90.00
#
_symmetry.space_group_name_H-M   'P 1'
#
loop_
_entity.id
_entity.type
_entity.pdbx_description
1 polymer ?
#
loop_
_entity_poly.entity_id
_entity_poly.type
_entity_poly.pdbx_seq_one_letter_code
_entity_poly.pdbx_strand_id
1 'polypeptide(L)' 'MVNDIGTIYEEKSLMTKFADDLTLSVPVKANGFDPSSDEIADIQKWSFENSMSLNLEKTWEMVVRGENQQIPSFTDIRN' A
#
# COMPACT_ATOMS: atom_id res chain seq x y z
N MET A 1 -18.57 -10.82 8.73
CA MET A 1 -17.88 -9.85 7.85
C MET A 1 -17.29 -10.68 6.73
N VAL A 2 -17.84 -10.61 5.53
CA VAL A 2 -17.43 -11.47 4.42
C VAL A 2 -16.41 -10.69 3.61
N ASN A 3 -15.18 -11.20 3.58
CA ASN A 3 -14.00 -10.73 2.83
C ASN A 3 -13.49 -9.33 3.18
N ASP A 4 -12.83 -9.14 4.31
CA ASP A 4 -11.95 -7.97 4.46
C ASP A 4 -10.77 -8.08 3.49
N ILE A 5 -10.33 -6.95 2.94
CA ILE A 5 -9.14 -6.87 2.08
C ILE A 5 -7.88 -6.96 2.95
N GLY A 6 -6.86 -7.68 2.48
CA GLY A 6 -5.61 -7.91 3.20
C GLY A 6 -4.40 -7.88 2.26
N THR A 7 -3.20 -7.95 2.84
CA THR A 7 -1.95 -8.07 2.08
C THR A 7 -1.59 -9.54 1.89
N ILE A 8 -0.96 -9.86 0.77
CA ILE A 8 -0.38 -11.19 0.54
C ILE A 8 0.79 -11.42 1.50
N TYR A 9 1.58 -10.38 1.77
CA TYR A 9 2.74 -10.44 2.66
C TYR A 9 2.46 -9.74 4.00
N GLU A 10 1.57 -10.30 4.82
CA GLU A 10 1.10 -9.71 6.10
C GLU A 10 2.23 -9.26 7.05
N GLU A 11 3.36 -9.96 7.10
CA GLU A 11 4.47 -9.62 8.00
C GLU A 11 5.38 -8.48 7.49
N LYS A 12 5.25 -8.09 6.22
CA LYS A 12 6.19 -7.17 5.54
C LYS A 12 5.48 -5.98 4.90
N SER A 13 4.34 -6.21 4.29
CA SER A 13 3.52 -5.19 3.64
C SER A 13 2.58 -4.56 4.66
N LEU A 14 2.44 -3.24 4.61
CA LEU A 14 1.48 -2.50 5.42
C LEU A 14 0.35 -1.99 4.52
N MET A 15 -0.87 -2.46 4.78
CA MET A 15 -2.08 -1.93 4.14
C MET A 15 -2.85 -1.08 5.15
N THR A 16 -3.20 0.13 4.75
CA THR A 16 -4.08 1.03 5.50
C THR A 16 -5.28 1.37 4.64
N LYS A 17 -6.48 1.14 5.19
CA LYS A 17 -7.75 1.45 4.54
C LYS A 17 -8.46 2.55 5.32
N PHE A 18 -8.93 3.57 4.62
CA PHE A 18 -9.75 4.62 5.19
C PHE A 18 -10.90 4.95 4.23
N ALA A 19 -12.13 4.64 4.63
CA ALA A 19 -13.31 4.73 3.75
C ALA A 19 -13.10 3.98 2.42
N ASP A 20 -13.05 4.70 1.31
CA ASP A 20 -12.80 4.24 -0.06
C ASP A 20 -11.32 4.31 -0.48
N ASP A 21 -10.46 4.97 0.30
CA ASP A 21 -9.04 5.05 0.04
C ASP A 21 -8.28 3.85 0.63
N LEU A 22 -7.32 3.34 -0.14
CA LEU A 22 -6.42 2.26 0.25
C LEU A 22 -4.97 2.66 -0.05
N THR A 23 -4.10 2.54 0.94
CA THR A 23 -2.65 2.72 0.80
C THR A 23 -1.96 1.40 1.11
N LEU A 24 -1.12 0.93 0.18
CA LEU A 24 -0.29 -0.25 0.32
C LEU A 24 1.19 0.17 0.33
N SER A 25 1.91 -0.16 1.39
CA SER A 25 3.35 0.04 1.50
C SER A 25 4.05 -1.32 1.46
N VAL A 26 4.81 -1.57 0.40
CA VAL A 26 5.56 -2.82 0.21
C VAL A 26 7.07 -2.53 0.35
N PRO A 27 7.78 -3.20 1.25
CA PRO A 27 9.22 -3.01 1.38
C PRO A 27 9.95 -3.65 0.19
N VAL A 28 10.57 -2.80 -0.63
CA VAL A 28 11.38 -3.22 -1.78
C VAL A 28 12.88 -3.12 -1.48
N LYS A 29 13.67 -4.06 -1.99
CA LYS A 29 15.14 -4.03 -1.92
C LYS A 29 15.69 -3.70 -3.30
N ALA A 30 16.76 -2.90 -3.37
CA ALA A 30 17.33 -2.39 -4.63
C ALA A 30 17.69 -3.47 -5.68
N ASN A 31 17.97 -4.71 -5.24
CA ASN A 31 18.26 -5.87 -6.10
C ASN A 31 17.37 -7.09 -5.73
N GLY A 32 16.22 -6.83 -5.11
CA GLY A 32 15.32 -7.86 -4.62
C GLY A 32 14.17 -8.16 -5.57
N PHE A 33 13.45 -9.23 -5.27
CA PHE A 33 12.10 -9.46 -5.79
C PHE A 33 11.20 -8.29 -5.39
N ASP A 34 10.45 -7.76 -6.35
CA ASP A 34 9.45 -6.73 -6.12
C ASP A 34 8.08 -7.40 -5.94
N PRO A 35 7.51 -7.42 -4.72
CA PRO A 35 6.20 -8.03 -4.49
C PRO A 35 5.04 -7.07 -4.83
N SER A 36 5.30 -5.82 -5.23
CA SER A 36 4.25 -4.82 -5.45
C SER A 36 3.26 -5.26 -6.52
N SER A 37 3.74 -5.90 -7.60
CA SER A 37 2.91 -6.37 -8.70
C SER A 37 1.92 -7.45 -8.26
N ASP A 38 2.35 -8.37 -7.40
CA ASP A 38 1.52 -9.45 -6.91
C ASP A 38 0.41 -8.91 -6.00
N GLU A 39 0.77 -8.00 -5.09
CA GLU A 39 -0.17 -7.36 -4.18
C GLU A 39 -1.22 -6.54 -4.94
N ILE A 40 -0.83 -5.80 -5.99
CA ILE A 40 -1.78 -5.05 -6.83
C ILE A 40 -2.74 -6.01 -7.56
N ALA A 41 -2.23 -7.13 -8.08
CA ALA A 41 -3.06 -8.12 -8.75
C ALA A 41 -4.10 -8.74 -7.80
N ASP A 42 -3.73 -8.98 -6.54
CA ASP A 42 -4.66 -9.49 -5.53
C ASP A 42 -5.71 -8.44 -5.14
N ILE A 43 -5.34 -7.17 -4.98
CA ILE A 43 -6.28 -6.07 -4.75
C ILE A 43 -7.29 -5.94 -5.90
N GLN A 44 -6.84 -6.09 -7.15
CA GLN A 44 -7.72 -6.08 -8.32
C GLN A 44 -8.70 -7.27 -8.30
N LYS A 45 -8.21 -8.47 -8.00
CA LYS A 45 -9.03 -9.68 -7.89
C LYS A 45 -10.05 -9.56 -6.77
N TRP A 46 -9.63 -9.15 -5.56
CA TRP A 46 -10.52 -8.93 -4.43
C TRP A 46 -11.58 -7.88 -4.76
N SER A 47 -11.20 -6.79 -5.45
CA SER A 47 -12.15 -5.74 -5.83
C SER A 47 -13.20 -6.27 -6.80
N PHE A 48 -12.79 -7.06 -7.79
CA PHE A 48 -13.70 -7.72 -8.72
C PHE A 48 -14.65 -8.68 -8.01
N GLU A 49 -14.15 -9.53 -7.11
CA GLU A 49 -14.95 -10.49 -6.34
C GLU A 49 -15.95 -9.81 -5.39
N ASN A 50 -15.61 -8.63 -4.87
CA ASN A 50 -16.46 -7.85 -3.98
C ASN A 50 -17.29 -6.78 -4.70
N SER A 51 -17.35 -6.79 -6.04
CA SER A 51 -18.08 -5.81 -6.85
C SER A 51 -17.68 -4.35 -6.58
N MET A 52 -16.42 -4.13 -6.22
CA MET A 52 -15.79 -2.83 -6.06
C MET A 52 -15.10 -2.41 -7.37
N SER A 53 -15.04 -1.10 -7.63
CA SER A 53 -14.35 -0.54 -8.79
C SER A 53 -13.10 0.20 -8.37
N LEU A 54 -11.96 -0.13 -8.97
CA LEU A 54 -10.70 0.58 -8.77
C LEU A 54 -10.47 1.55 -9.93
N ASN A 55 -10.17 2.80 -9.62
CA ASN A 55 -9.79 3.78 -10.63
C ASN A 55 -8.27 3.74 -10.86
N LEU A 56 -7.81 2.84 -11.72
CA LEU A 56 -6.40 2.66 -12.03
C LEU A 56 -5.77 3.88 -12.71
N GLU A 57 -6.55 4.76 -13.34
CA GLU A 57 -6.03 6.01 -13.93
C GLU A 57 -5.58 7.01 -12.85
N LYS A 58 -6.17 6.91 -11.65
CA LYS A 58 -5.83 7.74 -10.49
C LYS A 58 -4.90 7.04 -9.50
N THR A 59 -4.73 5.73 -9.62
CA THR A 59 -3.77 4.97 -8.82
C THR A 59 -2.35 5.33 -9.26
N TRP A 60 -1.49 5.67 -8.31
CA TRP A 60 -0.08 5.95 -8.55
C TRP A 60 0.79 5.05 -7.69
N GLU A 61 1.87 4.56 -8.27
CA GLU A 61 2.93 3.85 -7.57
C GLU A 61 4.07 4.82 -7.26
N MET A 62 4.61 4.77 -6.04
CA MET A 62 5.74 5.60 -5.64
C MET A 62 6.74 4.79 -4.82
N VAL A 63 8.01 4.92 -5.19
CA VAL A 63 9.12 4.37 -4.41
C VAL A 63 9.64 5.45 -3.47
N VAL A 64 9.43 5.27 -2.17
CA VAL A 64 10.01 6.13 -1.14
C VAL A 64 11.37 5.57 -0.73
N ARG A 65 12.45 6.27 -1.07
CA ARG A 65 13.79 5.94 -0.57
C ARG A 65 14.00 6.65 0.75
N GLY A 66 14.08 5.89 1.84
CA GLY A 66 14.61 6.41 3.09
C GLY A 66 16.10 6.71 2.93
N GLU A 67 16.46 7.94 2.61
CA GLU A 67 17.67 8.48 3.21
C GLU A 67 17.40 8.57 4.72
N ASN A 68 18.42 8.40 5.57
CA ASN A 68 18.28 8.51 7.04
C ASN A 68 17.87 9.93 7.49
N GLN A 69 16.72 10.44 7.05
CA GLN A 69 16.10 11.62 7.62
C GLN A 69 15.28 11.14 8.80
N GLN A 70 15.74 11.55 9.99
CA GLN A 70 14.92 11.54 11.19
C GLN A 70 13.53 12.04 10.80
N ILE A 71 12.52 11.21 10.99
CA ILE A 71 11.12 11.61 10.87
C ILE A 71 10.97 12.80 11.84
N PRO A 72 10.68 14.03 11.36
CA PRO A 72 10.44 15.11 12.30
C PRO A 72 9.23 14.70 13.12
N SER A 73 9.42 14.73 14.43
CA SER A 73 8.38 14.40 15.38
C SER A 73 7.15 15.27 15.10
N PHE A 74 5.94 14.77 15.33
CA PHE A 74 4.69 15.53 15.14
C PHE A 74 4.66 16.88 15.89
N THR A 75 5.59 17.11 16.81
CA THR A 75 5.85 18.37 17.50
C THR A 75 6.52 19.46 16.66
N ASP A 76 7.15 19.13 15.52
CA ASP A 76 7.91 20.08 14.70
C ASP A 76 7.07 20.80 13.63
N ILE A 77 5.81 20.41 13.43
CA ILE A 77 4.89 20.98 12.41
C ILE A 77 4.09 22.18 12.98
N ARG A 78 4.38 22.62 14.21
CA ARG A 78 3.67 23.74 14.88
C ARG A 78 4.58 24.88 15.33
N ASN A 79 5.53 25.28 14.48
CA ASN A 79 6.19 26.59 14.60
C ASN A 79 6.20 27.32 13.26
#